data_AF-A0A1M6ZT13-F1
#
_entry.id   AF-A0A1M6ZT13-F1
#
_cell.length_a   1.000
_cell.length_b   1.000
_cell.length_c   1.000
_cell.angle_alpha   90.00
_cell.angle_beta   90.00
_cell.angle_gamma   90.00
#
_symmetry.space_group_name_H-M   'P 1'
#
loop_
_entity.id
_entity.type
_entity.pdbx_description
1 polymer ?
#
loop_
_entity_poly.entity_id
_entity_poly.type
_entity_poly.pdbx_seq_one_letter_code
_entity_poly.pdbx_strand_id
1 'polypeptide(L)'
;MSDISIRVALDFSECTTAQKEVFFEHLNSLNWESINPNKLWITNLIECDNHQQLVDEIEKELIVAKEISNLYELHYAIITNNEIYFNHLN
;
A
#
# COMPACT_ATOMS: atom_id res chain seq x y z
N MET A 1 -7.44 14.26 19.18
CA MET A 1 -6.54 14.20 18.02
C MET A 1 -7.24 13.32 17.01
N SER A 2 -7.51 13.82 15.81
CA SER A 2 -7.94 12.96 14.71
C SER A 2 -6.76 12.03 14.41
N ASP A 3 -6.95 10.72 14.49
CA ASP A 3 -5.94 9.76 14.06
C ASP A 3 -5.78 9.89 12.55
N ILE A 4 -4.79 10.69 12.16
CA ILE A 4 -4.36 10.90 10.79
C ILE A 4 -3.67 9.60 10.36
N SER A 5 -4.46 8.67 9.80
CA SER A 5 -3.96 7.40 9.31
C SER A 5 -4.21 7.32 7.81
N ILE A 6 -3.16 7.08 7.04
CA ILE A 6 -3.27 6.82 5.61
C ILE A 6 -3.55 5.34 5.44
N ARG A 7 -4.61 5.03 4.70
CA ARG A 7 -4.98 3.65 4.41
C ARG A 7 -4.65 3.34 2.97
N VAL A 8 -4.14 2.14 2.74
CA VAL A 8 -3.84 1.62 1.40
C VAL A 8 -4.73 0.42 1.17
N ALA A 9 -5.65 0.55 0.22
CA ALA A 9 -6.45 -0.57 -0.25
C ALA A 9 -5.71 -1.26 -1.40
N LEU A 10 -5.67 -2.60 -1.38
CA LEU A 10 -4.93 -3.41 -2.35
C LEU A 10 -5.88 -4.39 -3.01
N ASP A 11 -5.75 -4.55 -4.32
CA ASP A 11 -6.44 -5.57 -5.10
C ASP A 11 -5.44 -6.25 -6.04
N PHE A 12 -5.23 -7.55 -5.80
CA PHE A 12 -4.20 -8.34 -6.47
C PHE A 12 -4.82 -9.08 -7.65
N SER A 13 -4.35 -8.77 -8.85
CA SER A 13 -4.70 -9.49 -10.07
C SER A 13 -3.73 -10.65 -10.28
N GLU A 14 -4.26 -11.83 -10.65
CA GLU A 14 -3.49 -13.01 -11.07
C GLU A 14 -2.23 -13.34 -10.22
N CYS A 15 -2.41 -13.55 -8.91
CA CYS A 15 -1.31 -13.87 -7.99
C CYS A 15 -1.48 -15.22 -7.27
N THR A 16 -0.37 -15.87 -6.93
CA THR A 16 -0.32 -17.02 -6.01
C THR A 16 -0.30 -16.57 -4.55
N THR A 17 -0.66 -17.48 -3.64
CA THR A 17 -0.56 -17.24 -2.19
C THR A 17 0.86 -16.91 -1.76
N ALA A 18 1.88 -17.59 -2.31
CA ALA A 18 3.28 -17.37 -1.95
C ALA A 18 3.77 -15.96 -2.33
N GLN A 19 3.36 -15.44 -3.50
CA GLN A 19 3.71 -14.07 -3.89
C GLN A 19 3.07 -13.04 -2.94
N LYS A 20 1.80 -13.25 -2.57
CA LYS A 20 1.11 -12.41 -1.58
C LYS A 20 1.80 -12.42 -0.23
N GLU A 21 2.21 -13.58 0.25
CA GLU A 21 2.92 -13.71 1.53
C GLU A 21 4.22 -12.89 1.52
N VAL A 22 5.05 -13.01 0.48
CA VAL A 22 6.27 -12.22 0.33
C VAL A 22 5.97 -10.71 0.26
N PHE A 23 4.91 -10.32 -0.44
CA PHE A 23 4.47 -8.93 -0.49
C PHE A 23 4.09 -8.40 0.90
N PHE A 24 3.30 -9.17 1.66
CA PHE A 24 2.89 -8.78 3.01
C PHE A 24 4.05 -8.78 4.00
N GLU A 25 5.00 -9.70 3.89
CA GLU A 25 6.23 -9.69 4.68
C GLU A 25 7.01 -8.38 4.49
N HIS A 26 7.08 -7.87 3.26
CA HIS A 26 7.69 -6.57 3.00
C HIS A 26 6.91 -5.43 3.67
N LEU A 27 5.59 -5.36 3.52
CA LEU A 27 4.78 -4.32 4.18
C LEU A 27 4.93 -4.36 5.71
N ASN A 28 4.94 -5.55 6.31
CA ASN A 28 5.18 -5.73 7.74
C ASN A 28 6.57 -5.22 8.14
N SER A 29 7.60 -5.41 7.31
CA SER A 29 8.96 -4.89 7.58
C SER A 29 9.03 -3.36 7.61
N LEU A 30 8.10 -2.69 6.92
CA LEU A 30 7.92 -1.23 6.97
C LEU A 30 7.09 -0.76 8.16
N ASN A 31 6.66 -1.68 9.05
CA ASN A 31 5.71 -1.44 10.13
C ASN A 31 4.33 -0.98 9.65
N TRP A 32 3.90 -1.41 8.46
CA TRP A 32 2.52 -1.22 8.06
C TRP A 32 1.63 -2.18 8.83
N GLU A 33 0.45 -1.70 9.24
CA GLU A 33 -0.51 -2.48 10.01
C GLU A 33 -1.65 -2.93 9.11
N SER A 34 -1.92 -4.24 9.09
CA SER A 34 -3.06 -4.77 8.36
C SER A 34 -4.36 -4.59 9.17
N ILE A 35 -5.35 -3.88 8.61
CA ILE A 35 -6.75 -3.99 9.05
C ILE A 35 -7.39 -5.26 8.46
N ASN A 36 -7.12 -5.51 7.18
CA ASN A 36 -7.49 -6.73 6.47
C ASN A 36 -6.32 -7.10 5.54
N PRO A 37 -5.59 -8.19 5.80
CA PRO A 37 -4.32 -8.45 5.12
C PRO A 37 -4.48 -8.52 3.60
N ASN A 38 -5.65 -8.98 3.13
CA ASN A 38 -5.92 -9.16 1.71
C ASN A 38 -6.41 -7.90 0.99
N LYS A 39 -6.73 -6.82 1.72
CA LYS A 39 -7.45 -5.68 1.13
C LYS A 39 -7.07 -4.31 1.67
N LEU A 40 -6.67 -4.18 2.93
CA LEU A 40 -6.59 -2.87 3.58
C LEU A 40 -5.50 -2.83 4.64
N TRP A 41 -4.59 -1.89 4.46
CA TRP A 41 -3.42 -1.66 5.29
C TRP A 41 -3.38 -0.20 5.75
N ILE A 42 -2.73 0.05 6.88
CA ILE A 42 -2.39 1.37 7.40
C ILE A 42 -0.87 1.50 7.31
N THR A 43 -0.40 2.58 6.69
CA THR A 43 1.03 2.89 6.70
C THR A 43 1.41 3.67 7.96
N ASN A 44 2.67 3.57 8.37
CA ASN A 44 3.24 4.37 9.46
C ASN A 44 3.50 5.84 9.06
N LEU A 45 3.33 6.18 7.78
CA LEU A 45 3.39 7.56 7.31
C LEU A 45 2.26 8.39 7.92
N ILE A 46 2.58 9.63 8.27
CA ILE A 46 1.62 10.62 8.76
C ILE A 46 1.27 11.53 7.59
N GLU A 47 -0.01 11.88 7.46
CA GLU A 47 -0.42 12.86 6.44
C GLU A 47 0.32 14.18 6.65
N CYS A 48 0.86 14.71 5.56
CA CYS A 48 1.56 15.98 5.53
C CYS A 48 0.95 16.88 4.46
N ASP A 49 1.25 18.18 4.53
CA ASP A 49 0.73 19.18 3.58
C ASP A 49 1.17 18.91 2.13
N ASN A 50 2.25 18.14 1.93
CA ASN A 50 2.73 17.76 0.62
C ASN A 50 2.14 16.40 0.19
N HIS A 51 0.86 16.40 -0.17
CA HIS A 51 0.13 15.20 -0.57
C HIS A 51 0.77 14.45 -1.73
N GLN A 52 1.36 15.14 -2.72
CA GLN A 52 2.00 14.47 -3.86
C GLN A 52 3.22 13.66 -3.42
N GLN A 53 4.08 14.25 -2.58
CA GLN A 53 5.25 13.53 -2.06
C GLN A 53 4.81 12.28 -1.27
N LEU A 54 3.73 12.40 -0.50
CA LEU A 54 3.17 11.28 0.26
C LEU A 54 2.70 10.14 -0.65
N VAL A 55 2.00 10.47 -1.72
CA VAL A 55 1.57 9.50 -2.74
C VAL A 55 2.79 8.84 -3.39
N ASP A 56 3.79 9.63 -3.77
CA ASP A 56 5.02 9.14 -4.42
C ASP A 56 5.80 8.18 -3.50
N GLU A 57 5.89 8.48 -2.19
CA GLU A 57 6.54 7.61 -1.20
C GLU A 57 5.81 6.28 -1.06
N ILE A 58 4.49 6.28 -0.94
CA ILE A 58 3.68 5.05 -0.85
C ILE A 58 3.79 4.23 -2.14
N GLU A 59 3.68 4.87 -3.30
CA GLU A 59 3.77 4.20 -4.59
C GLU A 59 5.14 3.53 -4.79
N LYS A 60 6.22 4.20 -4.36
CA LYS A 60 7.57 3.62 -4.39
C LYS A 60 7.67 2.35 -3.55
N GLU A 61 7.12 2.35 -2.34
CA GLU A 61 7.11 1.15 -1.49
C GLU A 61 6.26 0.03 -2.10
N LEU A 62 5.13 0.34 -2.73
CA LEU A 62 4.30 -0.64 -3.43
C LEU A 62 5.01 -1.24 -4.66
N ILE A 63 5.78 -0.45 -5.40
CA ILE A 63 6.62 -0.93 -6.51
C ILE A 63 7.68 -1.90 -5.99
N VAL A 64 8.41 -1.54 -4.93
CA VAL A 64 9.42 -2.42 -4.33
C VAL A 64 8.80 -3.72 -3.83
N ALA A 65 7.64 -3.64 -3.17
CA ALA A 65 6.89 -4.80 -2.71
C ALA A 65 6.49 -5.71 -3.88
N LYS A 66 6.00 -5.15 -4.99
CA LYS A 66 5.65 -5.87 -6.22
C LYS A 66 6.85 -6.59 -6.82
N GLU A 67 7.99 -5.92 -6.90
CA GLU A 67 9.23 -6.48 -7.45
C GLU A 67 9.75 -7.65 -6.61
N ILE A 68 9.83 -7.49 -5.28
CA ILE A 68 10.33 -8.54 -4.37
C ILE A 68 9.41 -9.77 -4.39
N SER A 69 8.09 -9.55 -4.46
CA SER A 69 7.09 -10.62 -4.53
C SER A 69 6.91 -11.20 -5.92
N ASN A 70 7.55 -10.64 -6.95
CA ASN A 70 7.35 -11.00 -8.35
C ASN A 70 5.86 -11.00 -8.74
N LEU A 71 5.11 -10.00 -8.28
CA LEU A 71 3.70 -9.83 -8.63
C LEU A 71 3.57 -9.29 -10.05
N TYR A 72 2.61 -9.85 -10.79
CA TYR A 72 2.33 -9.42 -12.16
C TYR A 72 1.62 -8.08 -12.18
N GLU A 73 0.47 -7.98 -11.52
CA GLU A 73 -0.36 -6.76 -11.51
C GLU A 73 -0.90 -6.47 -10.10
N LEU A 74 -0.93 -5.19 -9.74
CA LEU A 74 -1.48 -4.71 -8.48
C LEU A 74 -2.30 -3.44 -8.72
N HIS A 75 -3.60 -3.47 -8.40
CA HIS A 75 -4.38 -2.25 -8.25
C HIS A 75 -4.35 -1.79 -6.80
N TYR A 76 -4.34 -0.48 -6.59
CA TYR A 76 -4.37 0.06 -5.24
C TYR A 76 -5.11 1.39 -5.17
N ALA A 77 -5.53 1.73 -3.96
CA ALA A 77 -6.03 3.05 -3.63
C ALA A 77 -5.34 3.57 -2.35
N ILE A 78 -4.88 4.81 -2.38
CA ILE A 78 -4.37 5.53 -1.22
C ILE A 78 -5.48 6.42 -0.71
N ILE A 79 -5.86 6.24 0.55
CA ILE A 79 -6.99 6.90 1.20
C ILE A 79 -6.44 7.77 2.32
N THR A 80 -6.55 9.08 2.16
CA THR A 80 -6.24 10.07 3.19
C THR A 80 -7.54 10.56 3.84
N ASN A 81 -7.46 11.53 4.75
CA ASN A 81 -8.67 12.11 5.34
C ASN A 81 -9.50 12.92 4.34
N ASN A 82 -8.83 13.51 3.34
CA ASN A 82 -9.45 14.47 2.42
C ASN A 82 -9.64 13.90 1.01
N GLU A 83 -8.86 12.91 0.62
CA GLU A 83 -8.75 12.48 -0.77
C GLU A 83 -8.58 10.96 -0.90
N ILE A 84 -8.92 10.45 -2.09
CA ILE A 84 -8.67 9.07 -2.49
C ILE A 84 -7.97 9.09 -3.84
N TYR A 85 -6.80 8.46 -3.91
CA TYR A 85 -6.01 8.29 -5.11
C TYR A 85 -6.09 6.84 -5.57
N PHE A 86 -6.31 6.60 -6.87
CA PHE A 86 -6.38 5.26 -7.46
C PHE A 86 -5.30 5.10 -8.52
N ASN A 87 -4.59 3.98 -8.51
CA ASN A 87 -3.64 3.66 -9.55
C ASN A 87 -3.44 2.14 -9.66
N HIS A 88 -2.64 1.72 -10.65
CA HIS A 88 -2.30 0.34 -10.92
C HIS A 88 -0.83 0.21 -11.31
N LEU A 89 -0.21 -0.88 -10.88
CA LEU A 89 1.15 -1.28 -11.23
C LEU A 89 1.09 -2.51 -12.13
N ASN A 90 1.61 -2.38 -13.35
CA ASN A 90 1.82 -3.49 -14.29
C ASN A 90 3.22 -4.11 -14.13
#